data_AF-A0A6J4NBQ2-F1
#
_entry.id   AF-A0A6J4NBQ2-F1
#
_cell.length_a   1.000
_cell.length_b   1.000
_cell.length_c   1.000
_cell.angle_alpha   90.00
_cell.angle_beta   90.00
_cell.angle_gamma   90.00
#
_symmetry.space_group_name_H-M   'P 1'
#
loop_
_entity.id
_entity.type
_entity.pdbx_description
1 polymer ?
#
loop_
_entity_poly.entity_id
_entity_poly.type
_entity_poly.pdbx_seq_one_letter_code
_entity_poly.pdbx_strand_id
1 'polypeptide(L)'
;MTLTLKLAPDLEQRLAEAARRSGMPADAYTLDLLRQHLPPADRRAEAVALLQSWIDDGDEAEQSETGEYLVRALDEDRPSDRKLFPAELKGVTW
;
A
#
# COMPACT_ATOMS: atom_id res chain seq x y z
N MET A 1 -10.46 3.52 25.13
CA MET A 1 -9.14 3.22 25.75
C MET A 1 -8.54 4.54 26.21
N THR A 2 -7.92 4.58 27.39
CA THR A 2 -7.25 5.79 27.90
C THR A 2 -5.74 5.63 27.68
N LEU A 3 -5.12 6.63 27.04
CA LEU A 3 -3.69 6.66 26.75
C LEU A 3 -3.08 7.89 27.42
N THR A 4 -2.00 7.71 28.18
CA THR A 4 -1.23 8.82 28.78
C THR A 4 0.08 8.97 28.03
N LEU A 5 0.26 10.12 27.37
CA LEU A 5 1.47 10.45 26.61
C LEU A 5 2.35 11.39 27.43
N LYS A 6 3.63 11.03 27.62
CA LYS A 6 4.64 11.95 28.15
C LYS A 6 5.38 12.58 26.99
N LEU A 7 5.16 13.86 26.75
CA LEU A 7 5.78 14.60 25.65
C LEU A 7 7.08 15.23 26.12
N ALA A 8 8.05 15.38 25.20
CA ALA A 8 9.20 16.22 25.44
C ALA A 8 8.76 17.70 25.55
N PRO A 9 9.44 18.55 26.35
CA PRO A 9 9.00 19.92 26.59
C PRO A 9 8.82 20.76 25.31
N ASP A 10 9.68 20.56 24.31
CA ASP A 10 9.59 21.25 23.02
C ASP A 10 8.33 20.84 22.24
N LEU A 11 7.99 19.56 22.28
CA LEU A 11 6.83 19.01 21.57
C LEU A 11 5.52 19.45 22.23
N GLU A 12 5.49 19.50 23.56
CA GLU A 12 4.35 20.01 24.33
C GLU A 12 4.06 21.48 23.98
N GLN A 13 5.11 22.32 23.93
CA GLN A 13 4.96 23.73 23.55
C GLN A 13 4.44 23.90 22.13
N ARG A 14 4.99 23.14 21.17
CA ARG A 14 4.55 23.17 19.77
C ARG A 14 3.10 22.72 19.62
N LEU A 15 2.69 21.67 20.32
CA LEU A 15 1.31 21.18 20.32
C LEU A 15 0.35 22.22 20.91
N ALA A 16 0.71 22.83 22.05
CA ALA A 16 -0.10 23.85 22.70
C ALA A 16 -0.24 25.12 21.85
N GLU A 17 0.79 25.49 21.08
CA GLU A 17 0.71 26.60 20.14
C GLU A 17 -0.13 26.25 18.91
N ALA A 18 0.04 25.07 18.33
CA ALA A 18 -0.75 24.60 17.20
C ALA A 18 -2.24 24.50 17.55
N ALA A 19 -2.57 23.95 18.72
CA ALA A 19 -3.94 23.84 19.21
C ALA A 19 -4.59 25.23 19.39
N ARG A 20 -3.86 26.19 19.98
CA ARG A 20 -4.31 27.59 20.10
C ARG A 20 -4.58 28.23 18.75
N ARG A 21 -3.71 28.02 17.75
CA ARG A 21 -3.89 28.55 16.38
C ARG A 21 -5.12 27.95 15.70
N SER A 22 -5.41 26.68 15.97
CA SER A 22 -6.60 25.99 15.48
C SER A 22 -7.87 26.28 16.30
N GLY A 23 -7.78 27.06 17.38
CA GLY A 23 -8.92 27.35 18.26
C GLY A 23 -9.43 26.14 19.05
N MET A 24 -8.61 25.08 19.15
CA MET A 24 -8.98 23.82 19.78
C MET A 24 -8.21 23.63 21.10
N PRO A 25 -8.79 22.92 22.09
CA PRO A 25 -8.03 22.48 23.24
C PRO A 25 -7.00 21.42 22.81
N ALA A 26 -5.89 21.34 23.55
CA ALA A 26 -4.71 20.55 23.16
C ALA A 26 -5.02 19.05 23.01
N ASP A 27 -5.91 18.51 23.83
CA ASP A 27 -6.39 17.14 23.78
C ASP A 27 -7.20 16.86 22.50
N ALA A 28 -8.16 17.71 22.15
CA ALA A 28 -8.95 17.58 20.92
C ALA A 28 -8.06 17.68 19.68
N TYR A 29 -7.12 18.62 19.67
CA TYR A 29 -6.15 18.77 18.59
C TYR A 29 -5.24 17.54 18.46
N THR A 30 -4.82 16.96 19.59
CA THR A 30 -4.03 15.72 19.61
C THR A 30 -4.82 14.54 19.02
N LEU A 31 -6.10 14.41 19.38
CA LEU A 31 -6.96 13.36 18.82
C LEU A 31 -7.15 13.53 17.30
N ASP A 32 -7.28 14.76 16.83
CA ASP A 32 -7.42 15.04 15.41
C ASP A 32 -6.13 14.69 14.63
N LEU A 33 -4.97 15.08 15.15
CA LEU A 33 -3.67 14.66 14.61
C LEU A 33 -3.53 13.14 14.55
N LEU A 34 -3.93 12.43 15.61
CA LEU A 34 -3.89 10.97 15.62
C LEU A 34 -4.80 10.39 14.54
N ARG A 35 -6.00 10.93 14.33
CA ARG A 35 -6.90 10.47 13.25
C ARG A 35 -6.32 10.69 11.86
N GLN A 36 -5.66 11.83 11.63
CA GLN A 36 -5.09 12.16 10.33
C GLN A 36 -3.86 11.31 9.97
N HIS A 37 -3.08 10.91 10.99
CA HIS A 37 -1.80 10.24 10.78
C HIS A 37 -1.82 8.73 11.07
N LEU A 38 -2.81 8.24 11.80
CA LEU A 38 -2.99 6.79 11.93
C LEU A 38 -3.47 6.22 10.59
N PRO A 39 -2.93 5.07 10.14
CA PRO A 39 -3.46 4.40 8.97
C PRO A 39 -4.96 4.16 9.15
N PRO A 40 -5.80 4.42 8.14
CA PRO A 40 -7.20 4.05 8.23
C PRO A 40 -7.28 2.55 8.47
N ALA A 41 -8.19 2.15 9.38
CA ALA A 41 -8.38 0.76 9.79
C ALA A 41 -8.56 -0.16 8.56
N ASP A 42 -9.22 0.36 7.52
CA ASP A 42 -9.70 -0.43 6.39
C ASP A 42 -8.77 -0.46 5.18
N ARG A 43 -7.68 0.32 5.12
CA ARG A 43 -6.77 0.26 3.94
C ARG A 43 -6.20 -1.14 3.70
N ARG A 44 -6.00 -1.90 4.77
CA ARG A 44 -5.56 -3.30 4.66
C ARG A 44 -6.71 -4.22 4.25
N ALA A 45 -7.93 -3.95 4.74
CA ALA A 45 -9.11 -4.75 4.40
C ALA A 45 -9.55 -4.53 2.95
N GLU A 46 -9.56 -3.30 2.46
CA GLU A 46 -9.85 -2.94 1.07
C GLU A 46 -8.82 -3.55 0.11
N ALA A 47 -7.53 -3.44 0.44
CA ALA A 47 -6.48 -4.06 -0.36
C ALA A 47 -6.60 -5.60 -0.36
N VAL A 48 -6.89 -6.22 0.78
CA VAL A 48 -7.12 -7.67 0.87
C VAL A 48 -8.35 -8.10 0.09
N ALA A 49 -9.46 -7.35 0.18
CA ALA A 49 -10.68 -7.65 -0.56
C ALA A 49 -10.49 -7.53 -2.07
N LEU A 50 -9.73 -6.51 -2.52
CA LEU A 50 -9.39 -6.35 -3.93
C LEU A 50 -8.49 -7.49 -4.44
N LEU A 51 -7.49 -7.90 -3.65
CA LEU A 51 -6.65 -9.04 -4.01
C LEU A 51 -7.47 -10.34 -4.05
N GLN A 52 -8.41 -10.52 -3.12
CA GLN A 52 -9.29 -11.68 -3.08
C GLN A 52 -10.25 -11.70 -4.29
N SER A 53 -10.79 -10.56 -4.73
CA SER A 53 -11.63 -10.53 -5.93
C SER A 53 -10.86 -10.94 -7.18
N TRP A 54 -9.57 -10.61 -7.31
CA TRP A 54 -8.77 -11.08 -8.44
C TRP A 54 -8.48 -12.58 -8.41
N ILE A 55 -8.43 -13.18 -7.22
CA ILE A 55 -8.29 -14.63 -7.04
C ILE A 55 -9.61 -15.32 -7.36
N ASP A 56 -10.73 -14.78 -6.88
CA ASP A 56 -12.04 -15.41 -6.96
C ASP A 56 -12.72 -15.21 -8.33
N ASP A 57 -12.52 -14.06 -8.98
CA ASP A 57 -13.13 -13.73 -10.28
C ASP A 57 -12.30 -14.21 -11.49
N GLY A 58 -11.13 -14.80 -11.25
CA GLY A 58 -10.21 -15.26 -12.28
C GLY A 58 -10.54 -16.64 -12.83
N ASP A 59 -10.77 -16.76 -14.15
CA ASP A 59 -10.63 -18.07 -14.81
C ASP A 59 -9.13 -18.40 -14.93
N GLU A 60 -8.68 -19.42 -14.19
CA GLU A 60 -7.28 -19.88 -14.21
C GLU A 60 -6.78 -20.15 -15.63
N ALA A 61 -7.65 -20.60 -16.54
CA ALA A 61 -7.30 -20.83 -17.94
C ALA A 61 -7.07 -19.52 -18.70
N GLU A 62 -7.96 -18.53 -18.52
CA GLU A 62 -7.82 -17.20 -19.15
C GLU A 62 -6.59 -16.45 -18.60
N GLN A 63 -6.30 -16.59 -17.31
CA GLN A 63 -5.11 -16.00 -16.69
C GLN A 63 -3.82 -16.64 -17.20
N SER A 64 -3.80 -17.97 -17.35
CA SER A 64 -2.65 -18.67 -17.92
C SER A 64 -2.41 -18.25 -19.37
N GLU A 65 -3.46 -18.17 -20.18
CA GLU A 65 -3.36 -17.72 -21.57
C GLU A 65 -2.88 -16.27 -21.67
N THR A 66 -3.43 -15.39 -20.83
CA THR A 66 -3.02 -13.97 -20.75
C THR A 66 -1.56 -13.83 -20.32
N GLY A 67 -1.12 -14.64 -19.35
CA GLY A 67 0.26 -14.67 -18.88
C GLY A 67 1.24 -15.12 -19.97
N GLU A 68 0.92 -16.21 -20.68
CA GLU A 68 1.74 -16.69 -21.80
C GLU A 68 1.80 -15.67 -22.94
N TYR A 69 0.67 -15.01 -23.23
CA TYR A 69 0.62 -13.93 -24.22
C TYR A 69 1.52 -12.76 -23.83
N LEU A 70 1.47 -12.31 -22.56
CA LEU A 70 2.29 -11.20 -22.07
C LEU A 70 3.78 -11.51 -22.17
N VAL A 71 4.20 -12.72 -21.76
CA VAL A 71 5.60 -13.16 -21.86
C VAL A 71 6.07 -13.11 -23.32
N ARG A 72 5.26 -13.63 -24.25
CA ARG A 72 5.58 -13.58 -25.68
C ARG A 72 5.67 -12.15 -26.20
N ALA A 73 4.70 -11.30 -25.89
CA ALA A 73 4.67 -9.92 -26.37
C ALA A 73 5.89 -9.10 -25.91
N LEU A 74 6.32 -9.29 -24.65
CA LEU A 74 7.50 -8.62 -24.10
C LEU A 74 8.82 -9.11 -24.73
N ASP A 75 8.91 -10.39 -25.07
CA ASP A 75 10.05 -10.92 -25.82
C ASP A 75 10.09 -10.40 -27.27
N GLU A 76 8.92 -10.28 -27.91
CA GLU A 76 8.78 -9.81 -29.30
C GLU A 76 9.03 -8.31 -29.47
N ASP A 77 8.63 -7.48 -28.49
CA ASP A 77 8.88 -6.03 -28.49
C ASP A 77 10.36 -5.69 -28.25
N ARG A 78 11.17 -6.67 -27.84
CA ARG A 78 12.57 -6.45 -27.49
C ARG A 78 13.43 -6.20 -28.74
N PRO A 79 14.22 -5.12 -28.80
CA PRO A 79 15.12 -4.83 -29.93
C PRO A 79 16.35 -5.75 -30.06
N SER A 80 16.44 -6.81 -29.26
CA SER A 80 17.63 -7.65 -29.14
C SER A 80 17.23 -9.12 -29.10
N ASP A 81 17.95 -9.96 -29.84
CA ASP A 81 17.64 -11.38 -30.05
C ASP A 81 17.64 -12.25 -28.78
N ARG A 82 18.21 -11.75 -27.67
CA ARG A 82 18.16 -12.46 -26.39
C ARG A 82 16.79 -12.29 -25.75
N LYS A 83 16.08 -13.37 -25.47
CA LYS A 83 14.79 -13.31 -24.75
C LYS A 83 14.94 -12.79 -23.32
N LEU A 84 13.96 -12.03 -22.85
CA LEU A 84 13.81 -11.65 -21.43
C LEU A 84 13.39 -12.86 -20.60
N PHE A 85 12.58 -13.75 -21.19
CA PHE A 85 12.03 -14.92 -20.54
C PHE A 85 12.43 -16.22 -21.29
N PRO A 86 13.71 -16.65 -21.20
CA PRO A 86 14.15 -17.90 -21.84
C PRO A 86 13.43 -19.10 -21.25
N ALA A 87 12.92 -20.00 -22.10
CA ALA A 87 12.11 -21.15 -21.71
C ALA A 87 12.84 -22.10 -20.74
N GLU A 88 14.15 -22.22 -20.89
CA GLU A 88 15.04 -23.01 -20.03
C GLU A 88 15.14 -22.50 -18.59
N LEU A 89 14.72 -21.26 -18.32
CA LEU A 89 14.73 -20.65 -16.99
C LEU A 89 13.34 -20.60 -16.33
N LYS A 90 12.29 -21.08 -17.01
CA LYS A 90 10.92 -21.12 -16.47
C LYS A 90 10.87 -22.05 -15.26
N GLY A 91 10.44 -21.54 -14.11
CA GLY A 91 10.42 -22.23 -12.81
C GLY A 91 11.75 -22.18 -12.05
N VAL A 92 12.79 -21.52 -12.58
CA VAL A 92 14.08 -21.32 -11.89
C VAL A 92 14.27 -19.87 -11.49
N THR A 93 14.09 -18.94 -12.44
CA THR A 93 14.26 -17.50 -12.19
C THR A 93 13.01 -16.68 -12.50
N TRP A 94 12.07 -17.23 -13.27
CA TRP A 94 10.81 -16.61 -13.64
C TRP A 94 9.73 -17.68 -13.86
#